data_AF-A0A1F8GR19-F1
#
_entry.id   AF-A0A1F8GR19-F1
#
_cell.length_a   1.000
_cell.length_b   1.000
_cell.length_c   1.000
_cell.angle_alpha   90.00
_cell.angle_beta   90.00
_cell.angle_gamma   90.00
#
_symmetry.space_group_name_H-M   'P 1'
#
loop_
_entity.id
_entity.type
_entity.pdbx_description
1 polymer ?
#
loop_
_entity_poly.entity_id
_entity_poly.type
_entity_poly.pdbx_seq_one_letter_code
_entity_poly.pdbx_strand_id
1 'polypeptide(L)'
;MKITVCLVFCLFWLTASVQAQETEAGSFIASPSPAVKKTFDKKMTLVSIVLMSSMSIDTKSSFDTRQRCLGGCREMTQGVGWFIDRGPLAAYPAGLAVDSGITYVSYRMKKSSNPLLRHTWFVPPVAIAVGHLLAARDNYRLSNGAIAGYK
;
A
#
# COMPACT_ATOMS: atom_id res chain seq x y z
N MET A 1 30.67 -13.83 13.82
CA MET A 1 30.52 -12.54 13.10
C MET A 1 31.33 -12.58 11.79
N LYS A 2 30.76 -13.09 10.69
CA LYS A 2 31.44 -13.11 9.37
C LYS A 2 30.48 -13.12 8.15
N ILE A 3 29.18 -12.88 8.35
CA ILE A 3 28.16 -12.94 7.28
C ILE A 3 27.57 -11.55 6.97
N THR A 4 27.72 -10.58 7.87
CA THR A 4 27.08 -9.26 7.73
C THR A 4 27.76 -8.33 6.72
N VAL A 5 29.02 -8.59 6.34
CA VAL A 5 29.79 -7.68 5.45
C VAL A 5 29.55 -7.96 3.97
N CYS A 6 29.23 -9.20 3.57
CA CYS A 6 28.99 -9.52 2.16
C CYS A 6 27.66 -8.97 1.61
N LEU A 7 26.63 -8.86 2.44
CA LEU A 7 25.31 -8.38 1.99
C LEU A 7 25.31 -6.88 1.67
N VAL A 8 26.13 -6.09 2.35
CA VAL A 8 26.24 -4.64 2.10
C VAL A 8 27.00 -4.34 0.81
N PHE A 9 28.01 -5.15 0.46
CA PHE A 9 28.77 -4.97 -0.78
C PHE A 9 27.99 -5.40 -2.03
N CYS A 10 27.15 -6.45 -1.97
CA CYS A 10 26.31 -6.84 -3.10
C CYS A 10 25.20 -5.83 -3.41
N LEU A 11 24.65 -5.15 -2.40
CA LEU A 11 23.64 -4.10 -2.59
C LEU A 11 24.22 -2.82 -3.20
N PHE A 12 25.49 -2.51 -2.97
CA PHE A 12 26.16 -1.34 -3.54
C PHE A 12 26.59 -1.54 -5.00
N TRP A 13 26.96 -2.76 -5.40
CA TRP A 13 27.35 -3.06 -6.78
C TRP A 13 26.17 -3.10 -7.77
N LEU A 14 24.99 -3.54 -7.33
CA LEU A 14 23.79 -3.56 -8.17
C LEU A 14 23.25 -2.15 -8.50
N THR A 15 23.55 -1.13 -7.69
CA THR A 15 23.16 0.26 -7.98
C THR A 15 24.14 0.99 -8.88
N ALA A 16 25.42 0.58 -8.93
CA ALA A 16 26.44 1.23 -9.75
C ALA A 16 26.36 0.82 -11.24
N SER A 17 25.90 -0.39 -11.54
CA SER A 17 25.82 -0.90 -12.93
C SER A 17 24.65 -0.34 -13.74
N VAL A 18 23.67 0.30 -13.12
CA VAL A 18 22.51 0.91 -13.83
C VAL A 18 22.80 2.35 -14.26
N GLN A 19 23.85 2.99 -13.73
CA GLN A 19 24.18 4.39 -14.04
C GLN A 19 25.31 4.58 -15.07
N ALA A 20 25.88 3.49 -15.60
CA ALA A 20 27.08 3.57 -16.46
C ALA A 20 26.81 3.43 -17.97
N GLN A 21 25.55 3.49 -18.43
CA GLN A 21 25.23 3.24 -19.84
C GLN A 21 24.64 4.43 -20.63
N GLU A 22 24.79 5.67 -20.14
CA GLU A 22 24.44 6.87 -20.92
C GLU A 22 25.55 7.93 -20.87
N THR A 23 26.75 7.56 -21.32
CA THR A 23 27.74 8.55 -21.75
C THR A 23 28.40 8.01 -23.00
N GLU A 24 27.96 8.52 -24.14
CA GLU A 24 28.78 9.02 -25.27
C GLU A 24 28.04 8.83 -26.60
N ALA A 25 27.39 9.91 -27.08
CA ALA A 25 27.45 10.41 -28.46
C ALA A 25 26.19 11.22 -28.78
N GLY A 26 26.35 12.54 -28.84
CA GLY A 26 25.32 13.43 -29.40
C GLY A 26 25.18 14.72 -28.60
N SER A 27 25.97 15.74 -28.96
CA SER A 27 25.67 17.12 -28.65
C SER A 27 24.36 17.52 -29.33
N PHE A 28 23.23 17.22 -28.69
CA PHE A 28 21.97 17.89 -28.98
C PHE A 28 21.91 19.06 -28.01
N ILE A 29 21.93 20.28 -28.53
CA ILE A 29 21.62 21.47 -27.74
C ILE A 29 20.20 21.24 -27.20
N ALA A 30 20.11 20.77 -25.97
CA ALA A 30 18.86 20.66 -25.25
C ALA A 30 18.39 22.11 -25.04
N SER A 31 17.47 22.55 -25.88
CA SER A 31 16.60 23.68 -25.56
C SER A 31 16.14 23.45 -24.11
N PRO A 32 16.32 24.40 -23.18
CA PRO A 32 15.95 24.18 -21.79
C PRO A 32 14.47 23.81 -21.77
N SER A 33 14.19 22.52 -21.57
CA SER A 33 12.84 22.05 -21.30
C SER A 33 12.34 22.95 -20.18
N PRO A 34 11.22 23.68 -20.34
CA PRO A 34 10.71 24.51 -19.27
C PRO A 34 10.62 23.61 -18.05
N ALA A 35 11.31 23.99 -16.97
CA ALA A 35 11.34 23.21 -15.74
C ALA A 35 9.90 22.94 -15.36
N VAL A 36 9.41 21.73 -15.66
CA VAL A 36 8.05 21.33 -15.37
C VAL A 36 8.02 21.31 -13.86
N LYS A 37 7.52 22.40 -13.27
CA LYS A 37 7.34 22.56 -11.84
C LYS A 37 6.41 21.42 -11.44
N LYS A 38 6.99 20.31 -10.97
CA LYS A 38 6.27 19.08 -10.65
C LYS A 38 5.45 19.41 -9.41
N THR A 39 4.25 19.93 -9.65
CA THR A 39 3.33 20.34 -8.61
C THR A 39 2.96 19.11 -7.81
N PHE A 40 3.12 19.21 -6.50
CA PHE A 40 2.76 18.15 -5.57
C PHE A 40 1.25 17.88 -5.68
N ASP A 41 0.90 16.63 -6.01
CA ASP A 41 -0.49 16.23 -6.24
C ASP A 41 -1.22 15.98 -4.92
N LYS A 42 -1.66 17.07 -4.29
CA LYS A 42 -2.33 17.06 -2.98
C LYS A 42 -3.51 16.09 -2.92
N LYS A 43 -4.29 15.98 -4.00
CA LYS A 43 -5.47 15.09 -4.06
C LYS A 43 -5.05 13.62 -4.04
N MET A 44 -4.06 13.27 -4.86
CA MET A 44 -3.53 11.90 -4.89
C MET A 44 -2.96 11.52 -3.52
N THR A 45 -2.15 12.41 -2.92
CA THR A 45 -1.55 12.16 -1.62
C THR A 45 -2.60 11.99 -0.53
N LEU A 46 -3.63 12.84 -0.49
CA LEU A 46 -4.70 12.71 0.50
C LEU A 46 -5.41 11.37 0.39
N VAL A 47 -5.76 10.94 -0.83
CA VAL A 47 -6.42 9.66 -1.07
C VAL A 47 -5.53 8.48 -0.65
N SER A 48 -4.24 8.53 -0.94
CA SER A 48 -3.28 7.50 -0.51
C SER A 48 -3.10 7.47 1.02
N ILE A 49 -3.06 8.62 1.69
CA ILE A 49 -2.99 8.68 3.17
C ILE A 49 -4.22 8.01 3.77
N VAL A 50 -5.42 8.34 3.27
CA VAL A 50 -6.67 7.76 3.77
C VAL A 50 -6.68 6.24 3.58
N LEU A 51 -6.29 5.76 2.39
CA LEU A 51 -6.18 4.33 2.10
C LEU A 51 -5.22 3.62 3.09
N MET A 52 -3.97 4.08 3.18
CA MET A 52 -2.97 3.45 4.05
C MET A 52 -3.33 3.52 5.54
N SER A 53 -3.96 4.62 5.98
CA SER A 53 -4.42 4.76 7.36
C SER A 53 -5.56 3.79 7.65
N SER A 54 -6.51 3.65 6.73
CA SER A 54 -7.62 2.71 6.88
C SER A 54 -7.14 1.25 6.95
N MET A 55 -6.20 0.85 6.08
CA MET A 55 -5.58 -0.48 6.12
C MET A 55 -4.86 -0.74 7.44
N SER A 56 -4.17 0.26 7.98
CA SER A 56 -3.49 0.14 9.28
C SER A 56 -4.49 -0.06 10.43
N ILE A 57 -5.60 0.68 10.40
CA ILE A 57 -6.69 0.55 11.39
C ILE A 57 -7.35 -0.84 11.29
N ASP A 58 -7.65 -1.30 10.08
CA ASP A 58 -8.21 -2.62 9.81
C ASP A 58 -7.28 -3.74 10.31
N THR A 59 -6.02 -3.72 9.88
CA THR A 59 -5.00 -4.70 10.30
C THR A 59 -4.83 -4.72 11.82
N LYS A 60 -4.80 -3.56 12.46
CA LYS A 60 -4.74 -3.47 13.93
C LYS A 60 -5.99 -4.08 14.58
N SER A 61 -7.18 -3.75 14.06
CA SER A 61 -8.43 -4.26 14.61
C SER A 61 -8.52 -5.79 14.53
N SER A 62 -7.95 -6.40 13.50
CA SER A 62 -7.84 -7.86 13.39
C SER A 62 -6.99 -8.43 14.52
N PHE A 63 -5.77 -7.92 14.72
CA PHE A 63 -4.91 -8.37 15.81
C PHE A 63 -5.56 -8.17 17.20
N ASP A 64 -6.18 -7.03 17.44
CA ASP A 64 -6.86 -6.74 18.70
C ASP A 64 -8.07 -7.68 18.92
N THR A 65 -8.84 -7.96 17.87
CA THR A 65 -9.97 -8.90 17.92
C THR A 65 -9.51 -10.31 18.25
N ARG A 66 -8.43 -10.75 17.60
CA ARG A 66 -7.88 -12.08 17.79
C ARG A 66 -7.37 -12.32 19.21
N GLN A 67 -6.74 -11.30 19.80
CA GLN A 67 -6.30 -11.32 21.19
C GLN A 67 -7.49 -11.40 22.16
N ARG A 68 -8.53 -10.59 21.94
CA ARG A 68 -9.70 -10.53 22.83
C ARG A 68 -10.59 -11.76 22.75
N CYS A 69 -10.71 -12.35 21.56
CA CYS A 69 -11.56 -13.52 21.32
C CYS A 69 -10.87 -14.86 21.56
N LEU A 70 -9.59 -14.89 21.98
CA LEU A 70 -8.80 -16.12 22.16
C LEU A 70 -8.86 -17.08 20.95
N GLY A 71 -9.00 -16.52 19.73
CA GLY A 71 -9.14 -17.31 18.49
C GLY A 71 -10.52 -17.92 18.23
N GLY A 72 -11.52 -17.71 19.10
CA GLY A 72 -12.88 -18.25 18.94
C GLY A 72 -13.83 -17.39 18.09
N CYS A 73 -13.45 -16.16 17.74
CA CYS A 73 -14.20 -15.33 16.81
C CYS A 73 -13.60 -15.48 15.41
N ARG A 74 -14.37 -15.99 14.45
CA ARG A 74 -13.99 -15.95 13.03
C ARG A 74 -14.12 -14.51 12.54
N GLU A 75 -12.99 -13.89 12.18
CA GLU A 75 -13.00 -12.60 11.49
C GLU A 75 -13.79 -12.69 10.18
N MET A 76 -14.51 -11.61 9.85
CA MET A 76 -15.28 -11.52 8.61
C MET A 76 -14.38 -11.47 7.36
N THR A 77 -13.13 -11.06 7.54
CA THR A 77 -12.10 -10.89 6.50
C THR A 77 -11.33 -12.19 6.23
N GLN A 78 -12.02 -13.20 5.69
CA GLN A 78 -11.45 -14.53 5.44
C GLN A 78 -10.27 -14.54 4.43
N GLY A 79 -10.19 -13.55 3.54
CA GLY A 79 -9.14 -13.48 2.50
C GLY A 79 -7.75 -13.06 3.00
N VAL A 80 -7.67 -12.35 4.14
CA VAL A 80 -6.39 -11.86 4.69
C VAL A 80 -5.94 -12.62 5.94
N GLY A 81 -6.76 -13.55 6.44
CA GLY A 81 -6.46 -14.34 7.64
C GLY A 81 -5.07 -14.97 7.62
N TRP A 82 -4.65 -15.53 6.47
CA TRP A 82 -3.32 -16.14 6.31
C TRP A 82 -2.14 -15.21 6.65
N PHE A 83 -2.27 -13.90 6.37
CA PHE A 83 -1.26 -12.91 6.72
C PHE A 83 -1.35 -12.51 8.19
N ILE A 84 -2.56 -12.38 8.75
CA ILE A 84 -2.77 -12.12 10.17
C ILE A 84 -2.21 -13.29 11.02
N ASP A 85 -2.37 -14.53 10.57
CA ASP A 85 -1.85 -15.75 11.23
C ASP A 85 -0.31 -15.72 11.36
N ARG A 86 0.36 -15.11 10.40
CA ARG A 86 1.83 -14.95 10.36
C ARG A 86 2.34 -13.78 11.16
N GLY A 87 1.43 -13.01 11.76
CA GLY A 87 1.75 -11.89 12.63
C GLY A 87 2.01 -10.58 11.89
N PRO A 88 2.30 -9.51 12.65
CA PRO A 88 2.37 -8.14 12.13
C PRO A 88 3.38 -7.95 11.01
N LEU A 89 4.51 -8.66 11.05
CA LEU A 89 5.58 -8.56 10.05
C LEU A 89 5.19 -9.11 8.68
N ALA A 90 4.16 -9.96 8.60
CA ALA A 90 3.61 -10.41 7.32
C ALA A 90 2.41 -9.56 6.90
N ALA A 91 1.53 -9.22 7.84
CA ALA A 91 0.29 -8.50 7.57
C ALA A 91 0.48 -7.07 7.04
N TYR A 92 1.25 -6.24 7.76
CA TYR A 92 1.42 -4.83 7.38
C TYR A 92 2.12 -4.67 6.02
N PRO A 93 3.23 -5.37 5.73
CA PRO A 93 3.86 -5.26 4.41
C PRO A 93 2.98 -5.77 3.27
N ALA A 94 2.21 -6.85 3.49
CA ALA A 94 1.28 -7.37 2.49
C ALA A 94 0.17 -6.35 2.17
N GLY A 95 -0.45 -5.77 3.20
CA GLY A 95 -1.45 -4.70 3.04
C GLY A 95 -0.86 -3.48 2.32
N LEU A 96 0.33 -3.04 2.73
CA LEU A 96 1.02 -1.92 2.12
C LEU A 96 1.37 -2.16 0.64
N ALA A 97 1.75 -3.38 0.27
CA ALA A 97 2.02 -3.75 -1.12
C ALA A 97 0.75 -3.66 -1.98
N VAL A 98 -0.38 -4.15 -1.47
CA VAL A 98 -1.67 -4.07 -2.15
C VAL A 98 -2.11 -2.61 -2.33
N ASP A 99 -2.09 -1.81 -1.26
CA ASP A 99 -2.50 -0.40 -1.29
C ASP A 99 -1.60 0.46 -2.19
N SER A 100 -0.30 0.15 -2.24
CA SER A 100 0.64 0.79 -3.15
C SER A 100 0.32 0.45 -4.61
N GLY A 101 -0.06 -0.81 -4.90
CA GLY A 101 -0.54 -1.24 -6.20
C GLY A 101 -1.82 -0.50 -6.63
N ILE A 102 -2.80 -0.38 -5.73
CA ILE A 102 -4.04 0.37 -5.98
C ILE A 102 -3.74 1.85 -6.24
N THR A 103 -2.85 2.44 -5.45
CA THR A 103 -2.39 3.82 -5.63
C THR A 103 -1.72 3.99 -7.00
N TYR A 104 -0.88 3.04 -7.43
CA TYR A 104 -0.25 3.07 -8.74
C TYR A 104 -1.26 2.99 -9.88
N VAL A 105 -2.21 2.05 -9.82
CA VAL A 105 -3.29 1.92 -10.81
C VAL A 105 -4.08 3.23 -10.91
N SER A 106 -4.43 3.81 -9.76
CA SER A 106 -5.15 5.09 -9.68
C SER A 106 -4.36 6.23 -10.32
N TYR A 107 -3.05 6.28 -10.09
CA TYR A 107 -2.17 7.25 -10.74
C TYR A 107 -2.14 7.06 -12.27
N ARG A 108 -2.11 5.82 -12.75
CA ARG A 108 -2.18 5.52 -14.20
C ARG A 108 -3.53 5.92 -14.79
N MET A 109 -4.64 5.66 -14.08
CA MET A 109 -5.98 6.11 -14.48
C MET A 109 -6.04 7.63 -14.60
N LYS A 110 -5.52 8.35 -13.59
CA LYS A 110 -5.47 9.82 -13.57
C LYS A 110 -4.69 10.43 -14.74
N LYS A 111 -3.71 9.69 -15.27
CA LYS A 111 -2.90 10.09 -16.43
C LYS A 111 -3.41 9.54 -17.76
N SER A 112 -4.53 8.83 -17.77
CA SER A 112 -5.09 8.25 -18.99
C SER A 112 -5.63 9.32 -19.95
N SER A 113 -5.54 9.04 -21.25
CA SER A 113 -6.22 9.82 -22.29
C SER A 113 -7.73 9.58 -22.29
N ASN A 114 -8.20 8.44 -21.76
CA ASN A 114 -9.62 8.16 -21.62
C ASN A 114 -10.22 9.04 -20.52
N PRO A 115 -11.20 9.92 -20.84
CA PRO A 115 -11.78 10.85 -19.87
C PRO A 115 -12.46 10.12 -18.72
N LEU A 116 -13.11 8.97 -18.95
CA LEU A 116 -13.77 8.21 -17.90
C LEU A 116 -12.76 7.79 -16.83
N LEU A 117 -11.66 7.13 -17.22
CA LEU A 117 -10.60 6.70 -16.30
C LEU A 117 -9.94 7.90 -15.59
N ARG A 118 -9.71 8.98 -16.33
CA ARG A 118 -9.12 10.21 -15.78
C ARG A 118 -10.02 10.89 -14.75
N HIS A 119 -11.35 10.77 -14.87
CA HIS A 119 -12.29 11.34 -13.92
C HIS A 119 -12.64 10.40 -12.77
N THR A 120 -12.46 9.09 -12.92
CA THR A 120 -12.77 8.08 -11.88
C THR A 120 -11.54 7.49 -11.18
N TRP A 121 -10.35 8.07 -11.38
CA TRP A 121 -9.09 7.59 -10.79
C TRP A 121 -9.12 7.39 -9.26
N PHE A 122 -9.95 8.14 -8.54
CA PHE A 122 -10.05 8.08 -7.08
C PHE A 122 -10.96 6.93 -6.61
N VAL A 123 -11.76 6.33 -7.50
CA VAL A 123 -12.76 5.32 -7.13
C VAL A 123 -12.11 4.07 -6.54
N PRO A 124 -11.08 3.45 -7.16
CA PRO A 124 -10.47 2.25 -6.57
C PRO A 124 -9.95 2.45 -5.14
N PRO A 125 -9.12 3.47 -4.82
CA PRO A 125 -8.54 3.62 -3.49
C PRO A 125 -9.61 4.03 -2.47
N VAL A 126 -10.61 4.81 -2.86
CA VAL A 126 -11.73 5.16 -1.96
C VAL A 126 -12.57 3.93 -1.64
N ALA A 127 -12.89 3.09 -2.63
CA ALA A 127 -13.67 1.88 -2.41
C ALA A 127 -12.96 0.91 -1.45
N ILE A 128 -11.65 0.71 -1.63
CA ILE A 128 -10.85 -0.16 -0.77
C ILE A 128 -10.70 0.43 0.64
N ALA A 129 -10.50 1.75 0.77
CA ALA A 129 -10.44 2.41 2.07
C ALA A 129 -11.75 2.26 2.86
N VAL A 130 -12.90 2.38 2.20
CA VAL A 130 -14.21 2.11 2.82
C VAL A 130 -14.31 0.65 3.27
N GLY A 131 -13.83 -0.30 2.45
CA GLY A 131 -13.75 -1.71 2.81
C GLY A 131 -12.96 -1.95 4.10
N HIS A 132 -11.77 -1.36 4.22
CA HIS A 132 -10.95 -1.42 5.44
C HIS A 132 -11.68 -0.83 6.67
N LEU A 133 -12.34 0.31 6.52
CA LEU A 133 -13.07 0.92 7.64
C LEU A 133 -14.27 0.08 8.09
N LEU A 134 -14.99 -0.55 7.15
CA LEU A 134 -16.09 -1.45 7.47
C LEU A 134 -15.59 -2.73 8.16
N ALA A 135 -14.52 -3.33 7.65
CA ALA A 135 -13.87 -4.48 8.28
C ALA A 135 -13.40 -4.14 9.70
N ALA A 136 -12.73 -3.00 9.88
CA ALA A 136 -12.28 -2.53 11.18
C ALA A 136 -13.45 -2.34 12.16
N ARG A 137 -14.53 -1.70 11.70
CA ARG A 137 -15.74 -1.51 12.50
C ARG A 137 -16.29 -2.86 12.96
N ASP A 138 -16.41 -3.82 12.05
CA ASP A 138 -17.01 -5.12 12.35
C ASP A 138 -16.11 -5.94 13.28
N ASN A 139 -14.79 -5.86 13.12
CA ASN A 139 -13.80 -6.43 14.06
C ASN A 139 -13.96 -5.84 15.48
N TYR A 140 -14.06 -4.52 15.62
CA TYR A 140 -14.29 -3.91 16.94
C TYR A 140 -15.64 -4.32 17.54
N ARG A 141 -16.71 -4.43 16.72
CA ARG A 141 -18.01 -4.91 17.20
C ARG A 141 -17.95 -6.37 17.66
N LEU A 142 -17.24 -7.24 16.93
CA LEU A 142 -17.00 -8.63 17.35
C LEU A 142 -16.26 -8.68 18.68
N SER A 143 -15.14 -7.97 18.79
CA SER A 143 -14.28 -8.01 19.98
C SER A 143 -14.94 -7.45 21.25
N ASN A 144 -15.91 -6.55 21.09
CA ASN A 144 -16.68 -5.97 22.20
C ASN A 144 -17.96 -6.77 22.52
N GLY A 145 -18.21 -7.91 21.87
CA GLY A 145 -19.40 -8.73 22.07
C GLY A 145 -20.70 -8.10 21.56
N ALA A 146 -20.62 -7.05 20.72
CA ALA A 146 -21.78 -6.34 20.19
C ALA A 146 -22.45 -7.08 19.01
N ILE A 147 -21.79 -8.07 18.44
CA ILE A 147 -22.32 -9.02 17.46
C ILE A 147 -21.82 -10.42 17.81
N ALA A 148 -22.68 -11.44 17.65
CA ALA A 148 -22.28 -12.82 17.87
C ALA A 148 -21.23 -13.21 16.83
N GLY A 149 -20.04 -13.60 17.28
CA GLY A 149 -19.09 -14.27 16.41
C GLY A 149 -19.69 -15.60 15.96
N TYR A 150 -19.61 -15.89 14.66
CA TYR A 150 -19.87 -17.25 14.19
C TYR A 150 -18.76 -18.13 14.76
N LYS A 151 -19.15 -19.09 15.62
CA LYS A 151 -18.26 -20.14 16.10
C LYS A 151 -17.82 -21.05 14.95
#